data_AF-A0A2A4T1X5-F1
#
_entry.id   AF-A0A2A4T1X5-F1
#
_cell.length_a   1.000
_cell.length_b   1.000
_cell.length_c   1.000
_cell.angle_alpha   90.00
_cell.angle_beta   90.00
_cell.angle_gamma   90.00
#
_symmetry.space_group_name_H-M   'P 1'
#
loop_
_entity.id
_entity.type
_entity.pdbx_description
1 polymer ?
#
loop_
_entity_poly.entity_id
_entity_poly.type
_entity_poly.pdbx_seq_one_letter_code
_entity_poly.pdbx_strand_id
1 'polypeptide(L)'
;MALVLLEYARREPENTLLYKIFQKEWPSFLAGMGSGAQMYEVPGFVKKEVDDYFKCGLLQYGFVRFHCKDCKRRQLVAFPCKRRSFCPSCCDKRMNQTAAHLTDSVFPDVGTRQWVIFFPFF
;
A
#
# COMPACT_ATOMS: atom_id res chain seq x y z
N MET A 1 7.02 -23.62 -20.82
CA MET A 1 6.68 -22.72 -19.71
C MET A 1 6.05 -21.47 -20.29
N ALA A 2 4.72 -21.36 -20.26
CA ALA A 2 4.04 -20.18 -20.75
C ALA A 2 4.40 -19.01 -19.82
N LEU A 3 5.23 -18.08 -20.31
CA LEU A 3 5.41 -16.79 -19.68
C LEU A 3 4.06 -16.08 -19.79
N VAL A 4 3.27 -16.11 -18.71
CA VAL A 4 2.17 -15.18 -18.55
C VAL A 4 2.81 -13.79 -18.52
N LEU A 5 2.76 -13.09 -19.64
CA LEU A 5 3.00 -11.66 -19.68
C LEU A 5 1.86 -11.04 -18.87
N LEU A 6 2.08 -10.89 -17.56
CA LEU A 6 1.23 -10.09 -16.71
C LEU A 6 1.37 -8.64 -17.20
N GLU A 7 0.47 -8.25 -18.10
CA GLU A 7 0.35 -6.88 -18.53
C GLU A 7 -0.04 -6.05 -17.30
N TYR A 8 0.78 -5.04 -16.98
CA TYR A 8 0.56 -4.23 -15.80
C TYR A 8 -0.77 -3.49 -15.94
N ALA A 9 -1.73 -3.80 -15.07
CA ALA A 9 -2.93 -3.02 -14.90
C ALA A 9 -2.70 -1.91 -13.86
N ARG A 10 -3.07 -0.67 -14.18
CA ARG A 10 -3.06 0.42 -13.22
C ARG A 10 -4.03 0.09 -12.08
N ARG A 11 -3.59 0.29 -10.85
CA ARG A 11 -4.47 0.19 -9.68
C ARG A 11 -5.41 1.39 -9.59
N GLU A 12 -6.64 1.12 -9.18
CA GLU A 12 -7.69 2.11 -8.94
C GLU A 12 -8.15 1.97 -7.48
N PRO A 13 -7.35 2.48 -6.52
CA PRO A 13 -7.65 2.33 -5.10
C PRO A 13 -9.03 2.86 -4.73
N GLU A 14 -9.51 3.92 -5.38
CA GLU A 14 -10.86 4.50 -5.23
C GLU A 14 -11.99 3.48 -5.47
N ASN A 15 -11.73 2.45 -6.26
CA ASN A 15 -12.71 1.41 -6.57
C ASN A 15 -12.69 0.24 -5.57
N THR A 16 -11.67 0.16 -4.71
CA THR A 16 -11.52 -0.93 -3.73
C THR A 16 -12.47 -0.78 -2.54
N LEU A 17 -12.88 -1.92 -1.97
CA LEU A 17 -13.77 -1.96 -0.81
C LEU A 17 -13.16 -1.24 0.40
N LEU A 18 -11.88 -1.50 0.70
CA LEU A 18 -11.18 -0.89 1.82
C LEU A 18 -11.18 0.63 1.74
N TYR A 19 -10.85 1.17 0.55
CA TYR A 19 -10.82 2.62 0.35
C TYR A 19 -12.19 3.24 0.57
N LYS A 20 -13.25 2.64 0.00
CA LYS A 20 -14.63 3.13 0.13
C LYS A 20 -15.10 3.11 1.59
N ILE A 21 -14.80 2.05 2.34
CA ILE A 21 -15.13 1.96 3.77
C ILE A 21 -14.39 3.04 4.55
N PHE A 22 -13.07 3.16 4.37
CA PHE A 22 -12.28 4.19 5.07
C PHE A 22 -12.77 5.59 4.73
N GLN A 23 -13.00 5.88 3.45
CA GLN A 23 -13.47 7.19 3.00
C GLN A 23 -14.81 7.55 3.64
N LYS A 24 -15.71 6.59 3.77
CA LYS A 24 -17.03 6.79 4.35
C LYS A 24 -16.99 6.93 5.87
N GLU A 25 -16.30 6.02 6.55
CA GLU A 25 -16.39 5.88 8.01
C GLU A 25 -15.35 6.72 8.77
N TRP A 26 -14.26 7.15 8.12
CA TRP A 26 -13.18 7.91 8.78
C TRP A 26 -13.65 9.22 9.44
N PRO A 27 -14.49 10.08 8.81
CA PRO A 27 -14.99 11.27 9.47
C PRO A 27 -15.86 10.96 10.70
N SER A 28 -16.73 9.95 10.59
CA SER A 28 -17.59 9.49 11.69
C SER A 28 -16.76 8.95 12.85
N PHE A 29 -15.70 8.20 12.55
CA PHE A 29 -14.75 7.70 13.54
C PHE A 29 -14.07 8.83 14.31
N LEU A 30 -13.56 9.85 13.59
CA LEU A 30 -12.94 11.02 14.22
C LEU A 30 -13.90 11.78 15.14
N ALA A 31 -15.16 11.95 14.72
CA ALA A 31 -16.19 12.59 15.52
C ALA A 31 -16.55 11.78 16.78
N GLY A 32 -16.65 10.46 16.67
CA GLY A 32 -16.94 9.56 17.79
C GLY A 32 -15.84 9.57 18.86
N MET A 33 -14.57 9.59 18.45
CA MET A 33 -13.43 9.65 19.37
C MET A 33 -13.38 10.97 20.18
N GLY A 34 -13.84 12.07 19.60
CA GLY A 34 -13.90 13.38 20.27
C GLY A 34 -15.11 13.59 21.19
N SER A 35 -16.12 12.70 21.15
CA SER A 35 -17.41 12.89 21.83
C SER A 35 -17.77 11.82 22.87
N GLY A 36 -16.91 10.82 23.08
CA GLY A 36 -17.12 9.75 24.06
C GLY A 36 -16.74 10.10 25.52
N ALA A 37 -17.12 9.22 26.45
CA ALA A 37 -16.83 9.34 27.89
C ALA A 37 -15.34 9.34 28.25
N GLN A 38 -14.49 8.82 27.34
CA GLN A 38 -13.05 8.98 27.36
C GLN A 38 -12.66 9.75 26.11
N MET A 39 -12.42 11.06 26.25
CA MET A 39 -11.92 11.91 25.16
C MET A 39 -10.49 11.49 24.80
N TYR A 40 -10.35 10.51 23.92
CA TYR A 40 -9.08 10.16 23.31
C TYR A 40 -8.98 10.85 21.96
N GLU A 41 -8.08 11.82 21.85
CA GLU A 41 -7.76 12.37 20.54
C GLU A 41 -6.93 11.36 19.75
N VAL A 42 -7.35 11.09 18.51
CA VAL A 42 -6.57 10.27 17.58
C VAL A 42 -5.21 10.96 17.36
N PRO A 43 -4.08 10.30 17.63
CA PRO A 43 -2.76 10.90 17.45
C PRO A 43 -2.57 11.44 16.03
N GLY A 44 -1.93 12.60 15.92
CA GLY A 44 -1.73 13.27 14.62
C GLY A 44 -1.00 12.41 13.58
N PHE A 45 -0.13 11.50 14.01
CA PHE A 45 0.53 10.57 13.09
C PHE A 45 -0.45 9.59 12.44
N VAL A 46 -1.47 9.12 13.16
CA VAL A 46 -2.52 8.23 12.63
C VAL A 46 -3.35 8.98 11.60
N LYS A 47 -3.76 10.22 11.91
CA LYS A 47 -4.48 11.09 10.97
C LYS A 47 -3.69 11.26 9.67
N LYS A 48 -2.41 11.60 9.79
CA LYS A 48 -1.50 11.74 8.64
C LYS A 48 -1.35 10.46 7.83
N GLU A 49 -1.31 9.30 8.47
CA GLU A 49 -1.23 8.03 7.75
C GLU A 49 -2.48 7.73 6.92
N VAL A 50 -3.67 8.03 7.47
CA VAL A 50 -4.94 7.86 6.75
C VAL A 50 -5.06 8.87 5.61
N ASP A 51 -4.68 10.12 5.82
CA ASP A 51 -4.66 11.14 4.77
C ASP A 51 -3.72 10.78 3.62
N ASP A 52 -2.55 10.22 3.94
CA ASP A 52 -1.60 9.76 2.93
C ASP A 52 -2.09 8.49 2.22
N TYR A 53 -2.82 7.61 2.93
CA TYR A 53 -3.48 6.46 2.31
C TYR A 53 -4.51 6.91 1.26
N PHE A 54 -5.33 7.90 1.56
CA PHE A 54 -6.29 8.45 0.59
C PHE A 54 -5.63 9.03 -0.66
N LYS A 55 -4.35 9.42 -0.58
CA LYS A 55 -3.59 9.93 -1.72
C LYS A 55 -2.87 8.83 -2.50
N CYS A 56 -2.66 7.67 -1.88
CA CYS A 56 -1.85 6.60 -2.44
C CYS A 56 -2.48 6.02 -3.71
N GLY A 57 -1.79 6.10 -4.84
CA GLY A 57 -2.21 5.44 -6.07
C GLY A 57 -3.21 6.21 -6.93
N LEU A 58 -3.62 7.41 -6.53
CA LEU A 58 -4.49 8.28 -7.33
C LEU A 58 -3.66 9.26 -8.17
N LEU A 59 -3.99 9.38 -9.46
CA LEU A 59 -3.27 10.26 -10.38
C LEU A 59 -3.39 11.75 -10.03
N GLN A 60 -4.49 12.15 -9.39
CA GLN A 60 -4.71 13.56 -9.01
C GLN A 60 -3.68 14.07 -7.98
N TYR A 61 -3.04 13.16 -7.22
CA TYR A 61 -1.99 13.50 -6.25
C TYR A 61 -0.57 13.29 -6.79
N GLY A 62 -0.44 13.04 -8.10
CA GLY A 62 0.84 12.97 -8.81
C GLY A 62 1.19 11.59 -9.35
N PHE A 63 1.93 11.59 -10.45
CA PHE A 63 2.30 10.38 -11.18
C PHE A 63 3.60 10.56 -11.97
N VAL A 64 4.21 9.44 -12.34
CA VAL A 64 5.30 9.35 -13.30
C VAL A 64 4.77 8.78 -14.61
N ARG A 65 5.20 9.36 -15.73
CA ARG A 65 4.92 8.82 -17.06
C ARG A 65 6.11 7.99 -17.54
N PHE A 66 5.90 6.68 -17.66
CA PHE A 66 6.85 5.77 -18.29
C PHE A 66 6.61 5.74 -19.79
N HIS A 67 7.70 5.80 -20.55
CA HIS A 67 7.68 5.63 -22.00
C HIS A 67 8.83 4.70 -22.39
N CYS A 68 8.49 3.57 -22.99
CA CYS A 68 9.49 2.66 -23.55
C CYS A 68 9.91 3.15 -24.94
N LYS A 69 11.22 3.28 -25.18
CA LYS A 69 11.75 3.73 -26.48
C LYS A 69 11.55 2.70 -27.58
N ASP A 70 11.60 1.42 -27.24
CA ASP A 70 11.54 0.31 -28.20
C ASP A 70 10.09 -0.05 -28.55
N CYS A 71 9.26 -0.38 -27.55
CA CYS A 71 7.88 -0.81 -27.77
C CYS A 71 6.85 0.33 -27.77
N LYS A 72 7.28 1.59 -27.61
CA LYS A 72 6.44 2.82 -27.58
C LYS A 72 5.31 2.85 -26.54
N ARG A 73 5.17 1.81 -25.71
CA ARG A 73 4.18 1.77 -24.63
C ARG A 73 4.37 2.95 -23.68
N ARG A 74 3.24 3.53 -23.29
CA ARG A 74 3.16 4.64 -22.34
C ARG A 74 2.32 4.21 -21.17
N GLN A 75 2.79 4.47 -19.97
CA GLN A 75 2.08 4.10 -18.74
C GLN A 75 2.18 5.22 -17.72
N LEU A 76 1.07 5.46 -17.02
CA LEU A 76 1.05 6.35 -15.88
C LEU A 76 1.13 5.51 -14.61
N VAL A 77 2.05 5.89 -13.73
CA VAL A 77 2.24 5.24 -12.43
C VAL A 77 2.06 6.31 -11.36
N ALA A 78 0.97 6.20 -10.60
CA ALA A 78 0.68 7.10 -9.49
C ALA A 78 1.70 6.95 -8.36
N PHE A 79 1.88 8.01 -7.57
CA PHE A 79 2.79 7.96 -6.43
C PHE A 79 2.26 7.07 -5.28
N PRO A 80 3.14 6.30 -4.63
CA PRO A 80 2.81 5.56 -3.41
C PRO A 80 2.91 6.47 -2.17
N CYS A 81 2.13 6.19 -1.13
CA CYS A 81 2.25 6.90 0.16
C CYS A 81 3.51 6.54 0.96
N LYS A 82 4.14 5.39 0.67
CA LYS A 82 5.37 4.89 1.33
C LYS A 82 5.25 4.63 2.85
N ARG A 83 4.03 4.65 3.41
CA ARG A 83 3.73 4.30 4.80
C ARG A 83 3.90 2.80 5.06
N ARG A 84 3.98 2.39 6.33
CA ARG A 84 4.29 1.01 6.75
C ARG A 84 3.15 0.30 7.48
N SER A 85 2.04 0.99 7.72
CA SER A 85 0.97 0.47 8.56
C SER A 85 -0.01 -0.35 7.72
N PHE A 86 -1.14 0.24 7.33
CA PHE A 86 -2.27 -0.53 6.80
C PHE A 86 -2.45 -0.45 5.27
N CYS A 87 -1.72 0.44 4.57
CA CYS A 87 -1.87 0.59 3.12
C CYS A 87 -1.44 -0.70 2.40
N PRO A 88 -2.37 -1.50 1.83
CA PRO A 88 -2.03 -2.83 1.32
C PRO A 88 -0.99 -2.74 0.20
N SER A 89 -1.22 -1.80 -0.72
CA SER A 89 -0.32 -1.48 -1.82
C SER A 89 1.15 -1.27 -1.42
N CYS A 90 1.39 -0.48 -0.37
CA CYS A 90 2.75 -0.10 0.04
C CYS A 90 3.38 -1.19 0.91
N CYS A 91 2.57 -1.85 1.74
CA CYS A 91 3.00 -2.97 2.55
C CYS A 91 3.39 -4.16 1.67
N ASP A 92 2.53 -4.55 0.72
CA ASP A 92 2.81 -5.63 -0.24
C ASP A 92 4.06 -5.35 -1.07
N LYS A 93 4.21 -4.12 -1.57
CA LYS A 93 5.41 -3.73 -2.33
C LYS A 93 6.67 -3.88 -1.47
N ARG A 94 6.63 -3.47 -0.21
CA ARG A 94 7.76 -3.58 0.71
C ARG A 94 8.06 -5.03 1.06
N MET A 95 7.04 -5.85 1.29
CA MET A 95 7.18 -7.29 1.54
C MET A 95 7.86 -7.96 0.35
N ASN A 96 7.38 -7.72 -0.86
CA ASN A 96 7.97 -8.26 -2.09
C ASN A 96 9.40 -7.78 -2.32
N GLN A 97 9.70 -6.49 -2.08
CA GLN A 97 11.06 -5.98 -2.17
C GLN A 97 12.00 -6.64 -1.16
N THR A 98 11.53 -6.87 0.07
CA THR A 98 12.32 -7.54 1.11
C THR A 98 12.55 -9.00 0.75
N ALA A 99 11.52 -9.70 0.27
CA ALA A 99 11.65 -11.08 -0.17
C ALA A 99 12.65 -11.22 -1.33
N ALA A 100 12.58 -10.36 -2.34
CA ALA A 100 13.54 -10.34 -3.45
C ALA A 100 14.97 -10.10 -2.95
N HIS A 101 15.18 -9.09 -2.09
CA HIS A 101 16.51 -8.81 -1.54
C HIS A 101 17.07 -9.99 -0.73
N LEU A 102 16.23 -10.64 0.07
CA LEU A 102 16.64 -11.80 0.86
C LEU A 102 17.07 -12.96 -0.04
N THR A 103 16.28 -13.30 -1.06
CA THR A 103 16.57 -14.39 -1.99
C THR A 103 17.76 -14.09 -2.89
N ASP A 104 17.85 -12.87 -3.42
CA ASP A 104 18.83 -12.52 -4.46
C ASP A 104 20.21 -12.17 -3.88
N SER A 105 20.28 -11.75 -2.61
CA SER A 105 21.50 -11.14 -2.05
C SER A 105 21.89 -11.61 -0.66
N VAL A 106 21.02 -12.29 0.09
CA VAL A 106 21.29 -12.64 1.50
C VAL A 106 21.34 -14.14 1.72
N PHE A 107 20.38 -14.89 1.19
CA PHE A 107 20.31 -16.33 1.41
C PHE A 107 21.25 -17.08 0.45
N PRO A 108 22.03 -18.05 0.96
CA PRO A 108 22.76 -18.98 0.12
C PRO A 108 21.79 -19.93 -0.59
N ASP A 109 22.23 -20.51 -1.70
CA ASP A 109 21.45 -21.49 -2.48
C ASP A 109 21.42 -22.86 -1.78
N VAL A 110 20.72 -22.90 -0.65
CA VAL A 110 20.48 -24.08 0.19
C VAL A 110 19.02 -24.06 0.64
N GLY A 111 18.48 -25.22 0.99
CA GLY A 111 17.12 -25.30 1.53
C GLY A 111 16.97 -24.50 2.82
N THR A 112 16.33 -23.33 2.75
CA THR A 112 16.00 -22.50 3.90
C THR A 112 14.56 -22.72 4.37
N ARG A 113 14.33 -22.73 5.68
CA ARG A 113 12.98 -22.82 6.26
C ARG A 113 12.49 -21.44 6.70
N GLN A 114 11.44 -20.95 6.06
CA GLN A 114 10.78 -19.71 6.44
C GLN A 114 9.84 -19.93 7.63
N TRP A 115 9.99 -19.12 8.67
CA TRP A 115 9.04 -19.02 9.78
C TRP A 115 8.33 -17.67 9.71
N VAL A 116 7.00 -17.69 9.77
CA VAL A 116 6.18 -16.47 9.81
C VAL A 116 5.45 -16.43 11.14
N ILE A 117 5.66 -15.36 11.89
CA ILE A 117 4.94 -15.09 13.13
C ILE A 117 3.88 -14.04 12.82
N PHE A 118 2.61 -14.42 12.88
CA PHE A 118 1.49 -13.49 12.84
C PHE A 118 1.09 -13.14 14.28
N PHE A 119 1.26 -11.87 14.66
CA PHE A 119 0.70 -11.34 15.89
C PHE A 119 -0.68 -10.77 15.59
N PRO A 120 -1.76 -11.30 16.19
CA PRO A 120 -3.04 -10.61 16.17
C PRO A 120 -2.94 -9.41 17.13
N PHE A 121 -3.02 -8.20 16.58
CA PHE A 121 -3.25 -7.02 17.41
C PHE A 121 -4.73 -7.05 17.81
N PHE A 122 -4.99 -7.36 19.08
CA PHE A 122 -6.28 -7.15 19.75
C PHE A 122 -6.13 -5.96 20.70
#